data_AF-A0A1F7TDX0-F1
#
_entry.id   AF-A0A1F7TDX0-F1
#
_cell.length_a   1.000
_cell.length_b   1.000
_cell.length_c   1.000
_cell.angle_alpha   90.00
_cell.angle_beta   90.00
_cell.angle_gamma   90.00
#
_symmetry.space_group_name_H-M   'P 1'
#
loop_
_entity.id
_entity.type
_entity.pdbx_description
1 polymer ?
#
loop_
_entity_poly.entity_id
_entity_poly.type
_entity_poly.pdbx_seq_one_letter_code
_entity_poly.pdbx_strand_id
1 'polypeptide(L)'
;MPRSIRLACALAAILALAPALPAPAPAQAPAAKPAEKSEETKKREEEERRARLAREAQGKEIQKKLGTMKGLIKEINAELGLRTAGAEAFERKRTLENQLRDYITQLFLTDQALTEAERLALEVEGMRKSTAAGPRDTQRLQLMNFLEARRREYVLFATR
;
A
#
# COMPACT_ATOMS: atom_id res chain seq x y z
N MET A 1 34.68 -20.96 25.15
CA MET A 1 35.92 -20.27 25.62
C MET A 1 37.09 -21.11 25.14
N PRO A 2 38.20 -20.61 24.55
CA PRO A 2 38.78 -19.26 24.62
C PRO A 2 39.14 -18.63 23.23
N ARG A 3 39.14 -17.29 23.11
CA ARG A 3 40.29 -16.33 23.01
C ARG A 3 41.03 -16.24 21.65
N SER A 4 40.62 -15.26 20.86
CA SER A 4 41.34 -14.04 20.46
C SER A 4 42.89 -14.00 20.31
N ILE A 5 43.27 -13.40 19.17
CA ILE A 5 44.36 -12.44 18.82
C ILE A 5 45.78 -12.91 18.42
N ARG A 6 46.26 -12.27 17.33
CA ARG A 6 47.64 -11.88 16.94
C ARG A 6 48.39 -12.90 16.09
N LEU A 7 49.21 -12.56 15.09
CA LEU A 7 49.83 -11.33 14.58
C LEU A 7 50.33 -11.71 13.17
N ALA A 8 50.11 -10.87 12.15
CA ALA A 8 51.15 -10.11 11.45
C ALA A 8 52.17 -10.88 10.58
N CYS A 9 52.45 -10.27 9.44
CA CYS A 9 53.63 -10.45 8.61
C CYS A 9 53.71 -11.74 7.79
N ALA A 10 53.18 -11.69 6.57
CA ALA A 10 53.90 -12.21 5.40
C ALA A 10 53.12 -11.86 4.14
N LEU A 11 53.35 -10.69 3.55
CA LEU A 11 53.30 -10.50 2.10
C LEU A 11 53.82 -9.09 1.74
N ALA A 12 54.95 -8.73 2.34
CA ALA A 12 55.83 -7.68 1.86
C ALA A 12 56.94 -8.34 1.05
N ALA A 13 56.59 -8.87 -0.12
CA ALA A 13 57.54 -9.34 -1.12
C ALA A 13 56.75 -9.56 -2.41
N ILE A 14 56.64 -8.51 -3.23
CA ILE A 14 56.54 -8.45 -4.70
C ILE A 14 56.18 -6.97 -4.99
N LEU A 15 57.13 -6.08 -4.69
CA LEU A 15 57.07 -4.67 -5.08
C LEU A 15 58.49 -4.28 -5.48
N ALA A 16 58.93 -4.87 -6.59
CA ALA A 16 60.13 -4.47 -7.30
C ALA A 16 60.03 -5.01 -8.72
N LEU A 17 59.34 -4.27 -9.62
CA LEU A 17 59.80 -3.96 -10.97
C LEU A 17 58.74 -3.19 -11.76
N ALA A 18 59.25 -2.24 -12.56
CA ALA A 18 58.64 -1.66 -13.78
C ALA A 18 57.85 -0.34 -13.62
N PRO A 19 57.89 0.57 -14.63
CA PRO A 19 58.34 1.94 -14.46
C PRO A 19 57.26 3.00 -14.72
N ALA A 20 57.65 4.26 -14.49
CA ALA A 20 56.87 5.47 -14.69
C ALA A 20 56.17 5.59 -16.05
N LEU A 21 54.88 5.96 -16.01
CA LEU A 21 54.09 6.51 -17.11
C LEU A 21 53.41 7.80 -16.63
N PRO A 22 53.32 8.85 -17.47
CA PRO A 22 52.92 10.19 -17.04
C PRO A 22 51.43 10.27 -16.73
N ALA A 23 51.11 11.05 -15.70
CA ALA A 23 49.76 11.33 -15.24
C ALA A 23 48.89 12.00 -16.33
N PRO A 24 47.67 11.51 -16.58
CA PRO A 24 46.63 12.31 -17.20
C PRO A 24 45.88 13.12 -16.13
N ALA A 25 45.52 14.35 -16.50
CA ALA A 25 44.92 15.41 -15.68
C ALA A 25 43.72 14.97 -14.81
N PRO A 26 43.44 15.68 -13.69
CA PRO A 26 42.20 15.48 -12.95
C PRO A 26 41.03 16.02 -13.76
N ALA A 27 40.36 15.14 -14.50
CA ALA A 27 39.03 15.42 -15.02
C ALA A 27 38.10 15.56 -13.81
N GLN A 28 37.64 16.79 -13.57
CA GLN A 28 36.66 17.12 -12.54
C GLN A 28 35.43 16.23 -12.73
N ALA A 29 35.15 15.39 -11.74
CA ALA A 29 33.91 14.62 -11.68
C ALA A 29 32.72 15.60 -11.73
N PRO A 30 31.72 15.38 -12.59
CA PRO A 30 30.53 16.21 -12.56
C PRO A 30 29.86 16.02 -11.19
N ALA A 31 29.66 17.12 -10.47
CA ALA A 31 28.91 17.16 -9.24
C ALA A 31 27.55 16.47 -9.45
N ALA A 32 27.28 15.43 -8.66
CA ALA A 32 25.99 14.77 -8.63
C ALA A 32 24.92 15.81 -8.31
N LYS A 33 24.09 16.14 -9.30
CA LYS A 33 22.91 16.99 -9.08
C LYS A 33 22.01 16.29 -8.03
N PRO A 34 21.41 17.04 -7.09
CA PRO A 34 20.40 16.47 -6.22
C PRO A 34 19.28 15.88 -7.10
N ALA A 35 18.90 14.63 -6.83
CA ALA A 35 17.80 13.99 -7.51
C ALA A 35 16.52 14.78 -7.22
N GLU A 36 16.16 15.70 -8.11
CA GLU A 36 14.86 16.34 -8.11
C GLU A 36 13.82 15.21 -8.21
N LYS A 37 13.02 15.04 -7.14
CA LYS A 37 11.85 14.18 -7.18
C LYS A 37 11.00 14.61 -8.38
N SER A 38 10.97 13.79 -9.42
CA SER A 38 10.22 14.03 -10.65
C SER A 38 8.78 14.48 -10.34
N GLU A 39 8.21 15.36 -11.15
CA GLU A 39 6.81 15.76 -10.99
C GLU A 39 5.84 14.57 -10.93
N GLU A 40 6.17 13.47 -11.62
CA GLU A 40 5.39 12.24 -11.62
C GLU A 40 5.31 11.58 -10.23
N THR A 41 6.41 11.60 -9.47
CA THR A 41 6.41 11.12 -8.08
C THR A 41 5.54 11.97 -7.16
N LYS A 42 5.50 13.31 -7.36
CA LYS A 42 4.65 14.22 -6.56
C LYS A 42 3.16 14.05 -6.89
N LYS A 43 2.82 13.92 -8.17
CA LYS A 43 1.43 13.67 -8.62
C LYS A 43 0.89 12.36 -8.06
N ARG A 44 1.72 11.31 -8.02
CA ARG A 44 1.36 10.01 -7.45
C ARG A 44 1.14 10.05 -5.94
N GLU A 45 1.97 10.78 -5.19
CA GLU A 45 1.79 10.98 -3.74
C GLU A 45 0.51 11.77 -3.43
N GLU A 46 0.18 12.80 -4.21
CA GLU A 46 -1.06 13.55 -4.05
C GLU A 46 -2.32 12.73 -4.37
N GLU A 47 -2.28 11.94 -5.44
CA GLU A 47 -3.39 11.08 -5.84
C GLU A 47 -3.66 9.98 -4.78
N GLU A 48 -2.61 9.40 -4.21
CA GLU A 48 -2.72 8.48 -3.08
C GLU A 48 -3.32 9.15 -1.83
N ARG A 49 -2.92 10.39 -1.54
CA ARG A 49 -3.44 11.14 -0.39
C ARG A 49 -4.92 11.46 -0.56
N ARG A 50 -5.33 11.89 -1.76
CA ARG A 50 -6.75 12.15 -2.09
C ARG A 50 -7.56 10.87 -2.01
N ALA A 51 -7.03 9.76 -2.52
CA ALA A 51 -7.68 8.47 -2.40
C ALA A 51 -7.82 8.04 -0.93
N ARG A 52 -6.82 8.25 -0.06
CA ARG A 52 -6.94 8.00 1.39
C ARG A 52 -8.05 8.82 2.05
N LEU A 53 -8.14 10.11 1.76
CA LEU A 53 -9.19 10.97 2.32
C LEU A 53 -10.59 10.57 1.85
N ALA A 54 -10.74 10.24 0.57
CA ALA A 54 -12.00 9.74 0.02
C ALA A 54 -12.42 8.42 0.69
N ARG A 55 -11.47 7.52 0.97
CA ARG A 55 -11.71 6.24 1.66
C ARG A 55 -12.17 6.45 3.11
N GLU A 56 -11.50 7.31 3.86
CA GLU A 56 -11.90 7.61 5.24
C GLU A 56 -13.30 8.22 5.30
N ALA A 57 -13.64 9.07 4.32
CA ALA A 57 -14.98 9.64 4.20
C ALA A 57 -16.03 8.55 3.91
N GLN A 58 -15.79 7.66 2.94
CA GLN A 58 -16.70 6.56 2.62
C GLN A 58 -16.87 5.59 3.79
N GLY A 59 -15.78 5.19 4.46
CA GLY A 59 -15.83 4.31 5.63
C GLY A 59 -16.69 4.91 6.76
N LYS A 60 -16.52 6.21 7.05
CA LYS A 60 -17.35 6.94 8.02
C LYS A 60 -18.81 7.03 7.58
N GLU A 61 -19.06 7.24 6.28
CA GLU A 61 -20.42 7.30 5.74
C GLU A 61 -21.14 5.95 5.89
N ILE A 62 -20.49 4.83 5.53
CA ILE A 62 -21.05 3.48 5.70
C ILE A 62 -21.30 3.20 7.18
N GLN A 63 -20.35 3.52 8.07
CA GLN A 63 -20.55 3.37 9.52
C GLN A 63 -21.75 4.18 10.05
N LYS A 64 -21.94 5.41 9.55
CA LYS A 64 -23.11 6.23 9.90
C LYS A 64 -24.42 5.57 9.45
N LYS A 65 -24.48 5.08 8.21
CA LYS A 65 -25.66 4.36 7.67
C LYS A 65 -25.96 3.09 8.47
N LEU A 66 -24.93 2.32 8.85
CA LEU A 66 -25.07 1.16 9.73
C LEU A 66 -25.67 1.52 11.10
N GLY A 67 -25.23 2.63 11.69
CA GLY A 67 -25.78 3.16 12.94
C GLY A 67 -27.27 3.50 12.81
N THR A 68 -27.64 4.25 11.76
CA THR A 68 -29.03 4.62 11.49
C THR A 68 -29.92 3.40 11.29
N MET A 69 -29.52 2.43 10.46
CA MET A 69 -30.32 1.22 10.22
C MET A 69 -30.48 0.37 11.48
N LYS A 70 -29.44 0.25 12.31
CA LYS A 70 -29.56 -0.43 13.62
C LYS A 70 -30.60 0.25 14.51
N GLY A 71 -30.70 1.58 14.47
CA GLY A 71 -31.76 2.34 15.14
C GLY A 71 -33.15 1.99 14.61
N LEU A 72 -33.34 2.09 13.29
CA LEU A 72 -34.62 1.78 12.64
C LEU A 72 -35.09 0.34 12.89
N ILE A 73 -34.18 -0.64 12.87
CA ILE A 73 -34.50 -2.03 13.18
C ILE A 73 -34.96 -2.17 14.64
N LYS A 74 -34.36 -1.44 15.59
CA LYS A 74 -34.81 -1.45 16.99
C LYS A 74 -36.21 -0.84 17.12
N GLU A 75 -36.49 0.26 16.43
CA GLU A 75 -37.80 0.90 16.41
C GLU A 75 -38.87 -0.04 15.84
N ILE A 76 -38.61 -0.69 14.72
CA ILE A 76 -39.55 -1.64 14.11
C ILE A 76 -39.71 -2.90 14.98
N ASN A 77 -38.67 -3.38 15.65
CA ASN A 77 -38.80 -4.47 16.61
C ASN A 77 -39.70 -4.08 17.80
N ALA A 78 -39.67 -2.82 18.23
CA ALA A 78 -40.59 -2.31 19.23
C ALA A 78 -42.03 -2.22 18.69
N GLU A 79 -42.23 -1.74 17.45
CA GLU A 79 -43.53 -1.72 16.76
C GLU A 79 -44.12 -3.14 16.64
N LEU A 80 -43.32 -4.12 16.20
CA LEU A 80 -43.70 -5.54 16.09
C LEU A 80 -44.04 -6.19 17.43
N GLY A 81 -43.51 -5.67 18.54
CA GLY A 81 -43.86 -6.09 19.89
C GLY A 81 -45.27 -5.65 20.31
N LEU A 82 -45.89 -4.72 19.59
CA LEU A 82 -47.26 -4.28 19.81
C LEU A 82 -48.23 -5.25 19.12
N ARG A 83 -49.36 -5.54 19.79
CA ARG A 83 -50.41 -6.43 19.25
C ARG A 83 -51.13 -5.85 18.01
N THR A 84 -50.81 -4.62 17.64
CA THR A 84 -51.37 -3.89 16.49
C THR A 84 -50.47 -3.95 15.26
N ALA A 85 -49.29 -4.58 15.36
CA ALA A 85 -48.35 -4.61 14.24
C ALA A 85 -48.88 -5.45 13.08
N GLY A 86 -48.99 -4.82 11.91
CA GLY A 86 -49.44 -5.47 10.68
C GLY A 86 -48.29 -6.07 9.87
N ALA A 87 -48.64 -6.75 8.77
CA ALA A 87 -47.69 -7.33 7.82
C ALA A 87 -46.67 -6.32 7.26
N GLU A 88 -47.06 -5.05 7.15
CA GLU A 88 -46.17 -3.97 6.67
C GLU A 88 -44.96 -3.75 7.57
N ALA A 89 -45.08 -3.91 8.89
CA ALA A 89 -43.97 -3.76 9.82
C ALA A 89 -42.93 -4.90 9.63
N PHE A 90 -43.39 -6.10 9.31
CA PHE A 90 -42.51 -7.24 8.98
C PHE A 90 -41.74 -7.02 7.68
N GLU A 91 -42.41 -6.57 6.62
CA GLU A 91 -41.73 -6.28 5.34
C GLU A 91 -40.73 -5.12 5.46
N ARG A 92 -41.08 -4.06 6.22
CA ARG A 92 -40.16 -2.96 6.55
C ARG A 92 -38.91 -3.49 7.27
N LYS A 93 -39.08 -4.35 8.27
CA LYS A 93 -37.95 -4.99 8.98
C LYS A 93 -37.06 -5.79 8.04
N ARG A 94 -37.65 -6.69 7.25
CA ARG A 94 -36.93 -7.56 6.32
C ARG A 94 -36.11 -6.76 5.31
N THR A 95 -36.69 -5.69 4.77
CA THR A 95 -36.01 -4.79 3.83
C THR A 95 -34.80 -4.13 4.47
N LEU A 96 -34.93 -3.62 5.69
CA LEU A 96 -33.80 -3.01 6.42
C LEU A 96 -32.72 -4.02 6.81
N GLU A 97 -33.09 -5.25 7.18
CA GLU A 97 -32.13 -6.31 7.46
C GLU A 97 -31.33 -6.72 6.22
N ASN A 98 -31.98 -6.77 5.05
CA ASN A 98 -31.29 -7.01 3.78
C ASN A 98 -30.34 -5.87 3.44
N GLN A 99 -30.80 -4.61 3.54
CA GLN A 99 -29.94 -3.44 3.33
C GLN A 99 -28.76 -3.44 4.30
N LEU A 100 -28.97 -3.77 5.58
CA LEU A 100 -27.91 -3.87 6.58
C LEU A 100 -26.86 -4.92 6.18
N ARG A 101 -27.30 -6.08 5.69
CA ARG A 101 -26.39 -7.14 5.21
C ARG A 101 -25.57 -6.67 4.01
N ASP A 102 -26.19 -5.95 3.09
CA ASP A 102 -25.51 -5.40 1.90
C ASP A 102 -24.44 -4.39 2.30
N TYR A 103 -24.76 -3.45 3.20
CA TYR A 103 -23.78 -2.47 3.69
C TYR A 103 -22.63 -3.09 4.50
N ILE A 104 -22.91 -4.13 5.30
CA ILE A 104 -21.86 -4.89 6.01
C ILE A 104 -20.94 -5.58 5.00
N THR A 105 -21.50 -6.19 3.96
CA THR A 105 -20.75 -6.86 2.90
C THR A 105 -19.88 -5.86 2.15
N GLN A 106 -20.44 -4.70 1.79
CA GLN A 106 -19.69 -3.62 1.14
C GLN A 106 -18.54 -3.14 2.02
N LEU A 107 -18.77 -2.91 3.31
CA LEU A 107 -17.72 -2.50 4.25
C LEU A 107 -16.57 -3.53 4.29
N PHE A 108 -16.92 -4.82 4.40
CA PHE A 108 -15.94 -5.90 4.44
C PHE A 108 -15.13 -6.01 3.14
N LEU A 109 -15.78 -5.95 1.98
CA LEU A 109 -15.11 -6.02 0.68
C LEU A 109 -14.20 -4.81 0.45
N THR A 110 -14.63 -3.63 0.86
CA THR A 110 -13.81 -2.42 0.81
C THR A 110 -12.55 -2.57 1.67
N ASP A 111 -12.70 -3.05 2.91
CA ASP A 111 -11.56 -3.25 3.82
C ASP A 111 -10.58 -4.32 3.31
N GLN A 112 -11.09 -5.41 2.75
CA GLN A 112 -10.28 -6.46 2.13
C GLN A 112 -9.51 -5.94 0.92
N ALA A 113 -10.16 -5.18 0.03
CA ALA A 113 -9.49 -4.59 -1.13
C ALA A 113 -8.37 -3.63 -0.71
N LEU A 114 -8.56 -2.87 0.37
CA LEU A 114 -7.53 -1.98 0.89
C LEU A 114 -6.35 -2.75 1.48
N THR A 115 -6.62 -3.79 2.26
CA THR A 115 -5.58 -4.67 2.82
C THR A 115 -4.72 -5.28 1.70
N GLU A 116 -5.35 -5.77 0.62
CA GLU A 116 -4.64 -6.29 -0.54
C GLU A 116 -3.84 -5.20 -1.26
N ALA A 117 -4.38 -3.99 -1.39
CA ALA A 117 -3.65 -2.87 -1.99
C ALA A 117 -2.40 -2.48 -1.18
N GLU A 118 -2.47 -2.52 0.15
CA GLU A 118 -1.33 -2.26 1.02
C GLU A 118 -0.27 -3.37 0.92
N ARG A 119 -0.69 -4.64 0.89
CA ARG A 119 0.22 -5.77 0.68
C ARG A 119 1.01 -5.61 -0.62
N LEU A 120 0.32 -5.30 -1.72
CA LEU A 120 0.96 -5.10 -3.03
C LEU A 120 1.92 -3.90 -3.02
N ALA A 121 1.60 -2.83 -2.28
CA ALA A 121 2.50 -1.68 -2.16
C ALA A 121 3.83 -2.08 -1.49
N LEU A 122 3.76 -2.84 -0.39
CA LEU A 122 4.93 -3.33 0.34
C LEU A 122 5.78 -4.27 -0.52
N GLU A 123 5.15 -5.13 -1.31
CA GLU A 123 5.83 -6.06 -2.21
C GLU A 123 6.61 -5.31 -3.30
N VAL A 124 5.98 -4.30 -3.94
CA VAL A 124 6.64 -3.44 -4.92
C VAL A 124 7.78 -2.65 -4.29
N GLU A 125 7.61 -2.14 -3.07
CA GLU A 125 8.68 -1.42 -2.36
C GLU A 125 9.86 -2.35 -2.00
N GLY A 126 9.58 -3.58 -1.57
CA GLY A 126 10.60 -4.60 -1.32
C GLY A 126 11.39 -4.95 -2.58
N MET A 127 10.71 -5.05 -3.72
CA MET A 127 11.37 -5.24 -5.02
C MET A 127 12.26 -4.06 -5.41
N ARG A 128 11.81 -2.82 -5.16
CA ARG A 128 12.61 -1.60 -5.42
C ARG A 128 13.89 -1.55 -4.58
N LYS A 129 13.79 -1.85 -3.28
CA LYS A 129 14.93 -1.83 -2.36
C LYS A 129 16.01 -2.84 -2.78
N SER A 130 15.59 -4.02 -3.23
CA SER A 130 16.51 -5.07 -3.70
C SER A 130 17.01 -4.86 -5.13
N THR A 131 16.44 -3.95 -5.94
CA THR A 131 17.01 -3.52 -7.23
C THR A 131 18.11 -2.47 -7.12
N ALA A 132 18.26 -1.79 -5.98
CA ALA A 132 19.33 -0.80 -5.80
C ALA A 132 20.75 -1.40 -5.81
N ALA A 133 20.87 -2.74 -5.78
CA ALA A 133 22.13 -3.48 -5.66
C ALA A 133 22.54 -4.29 -6.90
N GLY A 134 21.81 -4.25 -8.03
CA GLY A 134 22.13 -5.09 -9.20
C GLY A 134 21.57 -4.63 -10.56
N PRO A 135 21.88 -5.35 -11.65
CA PRO A 135 21.43 -5.01 -13.01
C PRO A 135 19.91 -5.04 -13.12
N ARG A 136 19.34 -4.13 -13.94
CA ARG A 136 17.89 -4.05 -14.18
C ARG A 136 17.40 -5.25 -14.99
N ASP A 137 16.71 -6.17 -14.32
CA ASP A 137 15.99 -7.28 -14.96
C ASP A 137 14.64 -6.79 -15.53
N THR A 138 14.44 -7.01 -16.83
CA THR A 138 13.21 -6.64 -17.56
C THR A 138 11.97 -7.41 -17.09
N GLN A 139 12.09 -8.69 -16.74
CA GLN A 139 10.96 -9.48 -16.24
C GLN A 139 10.46 -8.95 -14.90
N ARG A 140 11.41 -8.54 -14.06
CA ARG A 140 11.13 -7.95 -12.75
C ARG A 140 10.42 -6.61 -12.86
N LEU A 141 10.83 -5.75 -13.81
CA LEU A 141 10.15 -4.49 -14.10
C LEU A 141 8.70 -4.72 -14.57
N GLN A 142 8.48 -5.73 -15.42
CA GLN A 142 7.13 -6.11 -15.86
C GLN A 142 6.26 -6.57 -14.67
N LEU A 143 6.81 -7.40 -13.78
CA LEU A 143 6.10 -7.83 -12.57
C LEU A 143 5.74 -6.64 -11.67
N MET A 144 6.68 -5.73 -11.42
CA MET A 144 6.40 -4.52 -10.63
C MET A 144 5.26 -3.69 -11.22
N ASN A 145 5.27 -3.48 -12.54
CA ASN A 145 4.22 -2.72 -13.21
C ASN A 145 2.86 -3.44 -13.11
N PHE A 146 2.84 -4.77 -13.24
CA PHE A 146 1.63 -5.58 -13.06
C PHE A 146 1.06 -5.46 -11.65
N LEU A 147 1.89 -5.60 -10.61
CA LEU A 147 1.43 -5.47 -9.22
C LEU A 147 0.96 -4.04 -8.92
N GLU A 148 1.61 -3.02 -9.48
CA GLU A 148 1.14 -1.64 -9.35
C GLU A 148 -0.22 -1.40 -10.03
N ALA A 149 -0.45 -2.01 -11.20
CA ALA A 149 -1.75 -1.95 -11.88
C ALA A 149 -2.83 -2.63 -11.03
N ARG A 150 -2.58 -3.85 -10.52
CA ARG A 150 -3.50 -4.55 -9.62
C ARG A 150 -3.81 -3.76 -8.35
N ARG A 151 -2.80 -3.13 -7.76
CA ARG A 151 -3.00 -2.26 -6.61
C ARG A 151 -3.96 -1.11 -6.92
N ARG A 152 -3.83 -0.48 -8.08
CA ARG A 152 -4.71 0.62 -8.50
C ARG A 152 -6.16 0.14 -8.68
N GLU A 153 -6.37 -1.06 -9.20
CA GLU A 153 -7.71 -1.65 -9.32
C GLU A 153 -8.39 -1.82 -7.95
N TYR A 154 -7.67 -2.36 -6.95
CA TYR A 154 -8.21 -2.50 -5.59
C TYR A 154 -8.51 -1.15 -4.95
N VAL A 155 -7.65 -0.16 -5.17
CA VAL A 155 -7.90 1.22 -4.72
C VAL A 155 -9.14 1.82 -5.38
N LEU A 156 -9.33 1.62 -6.68
CA LEU A 156 -10.49 2.11 -7.42
C LEU A 156 -11.77 1.43 -6.95
N PHE A 157 -11.73 0.12 -6.70
CA PHE A 157 -12.87 -0.60 -6.11
C PHE A 157 -13.26 -0.01 -4.76
N ALA A 158 -12.28 0.26 -3.89
CA ALA A 158 -12.50 0.79 -2.55
C ALA A 158 -12.85 2.29 -2.49
N THR A 159 -12.89 2.99 -3.63
CA THR A 159 -13.16 4.44 -3.71
C THR A 159 -14.38 4.79 -4.56
N ARG A 160 -15.05 3.79 -5.15
CA ARG A 160 -16.34 3.93 -5.83
C ARG A 160 -17.49 3.84 -4.84
#